data_AF-A0A535KW09-F1
#
_entry.id   AF-A0A535KW09-F1
#
_cell.length_a   1.000
_cell.length_b   1.000
_cell.length_c   1.000
_cell.angle_alpha   90.00
_cell.angle_beta   90.00
_cell.angle_gamma   90.00
#
_symmetry.space_group_name_H-M   'P 1'
#
loop_
_entity.id
_entity.type
_entity.pdbx_description
1 polymer ?
#
loop_
_entity_poly.entity_id
_entity_poly.type
_entity_poly.pdbx_seq_one_letter_code
_entity_poly.pdbx_strand_id
1 'polypeptide(L)'
;VVVASVEPELGTRGQASFVVPPGTKGLRQGKKEKKMGIRASHTAEVLLEDVTVPAENVLGGVEKLEAKLARAREGSHQRSSVALKTFELSRPIVGAQALGIARAAFEFALAYAKERKQFGRPLIDNQAIAFMLADMATEIEATRALIWRALWEGRSGAEFKKAEGSMAKLKAGEVAVKVTEQAIQICGGYGYIRDFPVEKWHRDAKIYTLFEGTSEIQRLVISRAIAQN
;
A
#
# COMPACT_ATOMS: atom_id res chain seq x y z
N VAL A 1 0.54 -8.41 15.91
CA VAL A 1 0.56 -7.15 16.70
C VAL A 1 -0.84 -6.57 16.67
N VAL A 2 -1.40 -6.22 17.82
CA VAL A 2 -2.71 -5.58 17.97
C VAL A 2 -2.52 -4.20 18.57
N VAL A 3 -3.17 -3.18 18.02
CA VAL A 3 -3.24 -1.85 18.64
C VAL A 3 -4.57 -1.74 19.37
N ALA A 4 -4.52 -1.42 20.67
CA ALA A 4 -5.71 -1.27 21.50
C ALA A 4 -5.65 0.03 22.30
N SER A 5 -6.81 0.57 22.66
CA SER A 5 -6.92 1.71 23.56
C SER A 5 -6.78 1.24 25.00
N VAL A 6 -5.81 1.80 25.73
CA VAL A 6 -5.63 1.56 27.17
C VAL A 6 -6.18 2.73 28.01
N GLU A 7 -6.20 3.94 27.44
CA GLU A 7 -6.83 5.15 28.02
C GLU A 7 -7.66 5.87 26.96
N PRO A 8 -8.94 5.48 26.77
CA PRO A 8 -9.80 6.00 25.71
C PRO A 8 -9.94 7.54 25.66
N GLU A 9 -9.96 8.19 26.82
CA GLU A 9 -10.08 9.64 26.99
C GLU A 9 -8.90 10.43 26.39
N LEU A 10 -7.75 9.78 26.20
CA LEU A 10 -6.58 10.38 25.55
C LEU A 10 -6.57 10.23 24.03
N GLY A 11 -7.60 9.60 23.45
CA GLY A 11 -7.72 9.35 22.02
C GLY A 11 -6.56 8.52 21.48
N THR A 12 -6.00 8.91 20.32
CA THR A 12 -4.87 8.19 19.69
C THR A 12 -3.61 8.13 20.58
N ARG A 13 -3.47 9.03 21.56
CA ARG A 13 -2.34 9.05 22.49
C ARG A 13 -2.47 7.98 23.58
N GLY A 14 -3.68 7.55 23.91
CA GLY A 14 -3.97 6.47 24.85
C GLY A 14 -3.93 5.07 24.25
N GLN A 15 -3.37 4.91 23.04
CA GLN A 15 -3.24 3.61 22.39
C GLN A 15 -1.89 2.95 22.68
N ALA A 16 -1.88 1.63 22.82
CA ALA A 16 -0.71 0.79 22.97
C ALA A 16 -0.71 -0.35 21.95
N SER A 17 0.46 -0.92 21.68
CA SER A 17 0.62 -2.07 20.78
C SER A 17 1.01 -3.30 21.59
N PHE A 18 0.41 -4.43 21.28
CA PHE A 18 0.60 -5.69 21.99
C PHE A 18 0.96 -6.82 21.02
N VAL A 19 1.87 -7.69 21.45
CA VAL A 19 2.08 -8.98 20.81
C VAL A 19 1.06 -9.96 21.40
N VAL A 20 0.14 -10.45 20.58
CA VAL A 20 -0.83 -11.48 21.01
C VAL A 20 -0.45 -12.79 20.30
N PRO A 21 0.15 -13.77 20.98
CA PRO A 21 0.58 -15.01 20.35
C PRO A 21 -0.60 -15.85 19.81
N PRO A 22 -0.40 -16.64 18.75
CA PRO A 22 -1.36 -17.67 18.34
C PRO A 22 -1.70 -18.62 19.50
N GLY A 23 -2.97 -19.03 19.61
CA GLY A 23 -3.43 -19.92 20.67
C GLY A 23 -3.76 -19.23 22.01
N THR A 24 -3.56 -17.92 22.12
CA THR A 24 -4.00 -17.15 23.31
C THR A 24 -5.50 -17.33 23.51
N LYS A 25 -5.92 -17.70 24.74
CA LYS A 25 -7.35 -17.86 25.06
C LYS A 25 -8.10 -16.57 24.75
N GLY A 26 -9.21 -16.68 24.03
CA GLY A 26 -10.00 -15.53 23.57
C GLY A 26 -9.61 -14.96 22.21
N LEU A 27 -8.43 -15.29 21.67
CA LEU A 27 -8.03 -14.92 20.32
C LEU A 27 -8.55 -15.98 19.33
N ARG A 28 -9.39 -15.55 18.39
CA ARG A 28 -9.89 -16.44 17.32
C ARG A 28 -10.00 -15.72 15.99
N GLN A 29 -9.92 -16.48 14.91
CA GLN A 29 -10.21 -15.96 13.58
C GLN A 29 -11.73 -15.84 13.40
N GLY A 30 -12.19 -14.70 12.88
CA GLY A 30 -13.56 -14.53 12.42
C GLY A 30 -13.72 -14.90 10.95
N LYS A 31 -14.59 -14.15 10.25
CA LYS A 31 -14.89 -14.41 8.83
C LYS A 31 -13.67 -14.13 7.95
N LYS A 32 -13.41 -15.03 6.99
CA LYS A 32 -12.45 -14.81 5.89
C LYS A 32 -13.12 -14.02 4.77
N GLU A 33 -12.44 -12.98 4.29
CA GLU A 33 -12.99 -12.08 3.29
C GLU A 33 -12.93 -12.63 1.86
N LYS A 34 -14.03 -12.45 1.12
CA LYS A 34 -14.12 -12.72 -0.32
C LYS A 34 -13.76 -11.46 -1.09
N LYS A 35 -12.49 -11.33 -1.47
CA LYS A 35 -11.93 -10.13 -2.10
C LYS A 35 -12.00 -10.15 -3.63
N MET A 36 -12.04 -8.96 -4.24
CA MET A 36 -11.94 -8.74 -5.69
C MET A 36 -10.61 -9.30 -6.25
N GLY A 37 -9.49 -8.90 -5.66
CA GLY A 37 -8.14 -9.33 -6.02
C GLY A 37 -7.34 -9.75 -4.79
N ILE A 38 -6.05 -10.05 -5.01
CA ILE A 38 -5.10 -10.49 -3.98
C ILE A 38 -5.68 -11.67 -3.19
N ARG A 39 -6.34 -12.59 -3.91
CA ARG A 39 -7.13 -13.69 -3.34
C ARG A 39 -6.28 -14.72 -2.59
N ALA A 40 -5.00 -14.84 -2.97
CA ALA A 40 -4.03 -15.72 -2.31
C ALA A 40 -3.61 -15.18 -0.93
N SER A 41 -3.67 -13.86 -0.70
CA SER A 41 -3.41 -13.28 0.61
C SER A 41 -4.56 -13.58 1.56
N HIS A 42 -4.27 -14.13 2.73
CA HIS A 42 -5.27 -14.45 3.73
C HIS A 42 -5.71 -13.19 4.48
N THR A 43 -6.96 -12.78 4.28
CA THR A 43 -7.55 -11.62 4.98
C THR A 43 -8.78 -12.10 5.71
N ALA A 44 -8.80 -11.89 7.02
CA ALA A 44 -9.90 -12.30 7.88
C ALA A 44 -10.02 -11.35 9.07
N GLU A 45 -11.19 -11.35 9.68
CA GLU A 45 -11.39 -10.74 10.98
C GLU A 45 -10.53 -11.43 12.05
N VAL A 46 -10.09 -10.64 13.02
CA VAL A 46 -9.43 -11.12 14.23
C VAL A 46 -10.31 -10.71 15.41
N LEU A 47 -10.80 -11.71 16.15
CA LEU A 47 -11.71 -11.52 17.27
C LEU A 47 -10.94 -11.74 18.58
N LEU A 48 -11.17 -10.83 19.53
CA LEU A 48 -10.53 -10.80 20.83
C LEU A 48 -11.63 -10.77 21.90
N GLU A 49 -11.85 -11.88 22.58
CA GLU A 49 -12.87 -12.06 23.63
C GLU A 49 -12.17 -12.37 24.95
N ASP A 50 -12.16 -11.42 25.90
CA ASP A 50 -11.51 -11.57 27.21
C ASP A 50 -10.05 -12.05 27.13
N VAL A 51 -9.32 -11.56 26.11
CA VAL A 51 -7.91 -11.90 25.87
C VAL A 51 -7.03 -11.29 26.96
N THR A 52 -6.34 -12.15 27.70
CA THR A 52 -5.31 -11.75 28.66
C THR A 52 -3.93 -11.92 28.02
N VAL A 53 -3.10 -10.88 28.06
CA VAL A 53 -1.70 -10.94 27.63
C VAL A 53 -0.77 -10.46 28.74
N PRO A 54 0.42 -11.07 28.92
CA PRO A 54 1.40 -10.62 29.91
C PRO A 54 1.94 -9.22 29.61
N ALA A 55 2.44 -8.54 30.65
CA ALA A 55 3.04 -7.21 30.56
C ALA A 55 4.23 -7.13 29.58
N GLU A 56 5.03 -8.19 29.48
CA GLU A 56 6.16 -8.29 28.55
C GLU A 56 5.74 -8.26 27.07
N ASN A 57 4.46 -8.52 26.78
CA ASN A 57 3.92 -8.46 25.43
C ASN A 57 3.56 -7.03 24.99
N VAL A 58 3.69 -6.03 25.88
CA VAL A 58 3.59 -4.61 25.50
C VAL A 58 4.77 -4.28 24.60
N LEU A 59 4.48 -3.97 23.33
CA LEU A 59 5.51 -3.66 22.34
C LEU A 59 6.19 -2.34 22.69
N GLY A 60 7.49 -2.41 22.96
CA GLY A 60 8.28 -1.29 23.48
C GLY A 60 8.44 -1.26 25.00
N GLY A 61 7.76 -2.16 25.73
CA GLY A 61 7.84 -2.31 27.19
C GLY A 61 6.88 -1.40 27.96
N VAL A 62 6.47 -1.86 29.15
CA VAL A 62 5.53 -1.14 30.04
C VAL A 62 6.07 0.23 30.45
N GLU A 63 7.35 0.33 30.79
CA GLU A 63 7.96 1.61 31.21
C GLU A 63 7.81 2.71 30.15
N LYS A 64 7.98 2.36 28.85
CA LYS A 64 7.80 3.31 27.75
C LYS A 64 6.33 3.65 27.53
N LEU A 65 5.42 2.72 27.78
CA LEU A 65 3.99 2.97 27.73
C LEU A 65 3.58 3.96 28.82
N GLU A 66 3.95 3.71 30.08
CA GLU A 66 3.65 4.59 31.21
C GLU A 66 4.21 6.00 31.00
N ALA A 67 5.47 6.11 30.55
CA ALA A 67 6.07 7.40 30.24
C ALA A 67 5.34 8.15 29.11
N LYS A 68 4.84 7.42 28.10
CA LYS A 68 4.04 8.00 27.01
C LYS A 68 2.69 8.49 27.52
N LEU A 69 2.01 7.73 28.38
CA LEU A 69 0.70 8.07 28.93
C LEU A 69 0.79 9.28 29.87
N ALA A 70 1.78 9.31 30.76
CA ALA A 70 2.05 10.45 31.63
C ALA A 70 2.20 11.76 30.83
N ARG A 71 3.06 11.75 29.81
CA ARG A 71 3.25 12.90 28.89
C ARG A 71 1.97 13.30 28.17
N ALA A 72 1.13 12.34 27.82
CA ALA A 72 -0.14 12.62 27.14
C ALA A 72 -1.15 13.30 28.08
N ARG A 73 -1.21 12.87 29.35
CA ARG A 73 -2.04 13.49 30.40
C ARG A 73 -1.59 14.91 30.72
N GLU A 74 -0.28 15.18 30.70
CA GLU A 74 0.30 16.52 30.89
C GLU A 74 0.06 17.48 29.71
N GLY A 75 -0.65 17.05 28.66
CA GLY A 75 -0.96 17.89 27.51
C GLY A 75 0.21 18.11 26.55
N SER A 76 1.33 17.40 26.71
CA SER A 76 2.46 17.54 25.79
C SER A 76 2.06 17.11 24.36
N HIS A 77 2.28 18.01 23.41
CA HIS A 77 1.96 17.79 22.00
C HIS A 77 3.19 17.30 21.24
N GLN A 78 3.45 15.99 21.22
CA GLN A 78 4.26 15.43 20.13
C GLN A 78 3.36 15.18 18.92
N ARG A 79 3.55 16.00 17.87
CA ARG A 79 2.79 15.91 16.62
C ARG A 79 3.13 14.67 15.78
N SER A 80 4.20 13.93 16.08
CA SER A 80 4.61 12.75 15.31
C SER A 80 4.19 11.45 15.98
N SER A 81 3.21 10.76 15.43
CA SER A 81 2.92 9.36 15.81
C SER A 81 4.05 8.45 15.33
N VAL A 82 4.60 7.62 16.22
CA VAL A 82 5.60 6.58 15.87
C VAL A 82 5.06 5.64 14.79
N ALA A 83 3.74 5.37 14.80
CA ALA A 83 3.09 4.60 13.75
C ALA A 83 3.17 5.30 12.38
N LEU A 84 2.99 6.63 12.32
CA LEU A 84 3.12 7.38 11.07
C LEU A 84 4.56 7.35 10.52
N LYS A 85 5.57 7.43 11.38
CA LYS A 85 6.99 7.26 10.96
C LYS A 85 7.25 5.86 10.42
N THR A 86 6.67 4.84 11.05
CA THR A 86 6.77 3.45 10.59
C THR A 86 6.13 3.27 9.22
N PHE A 87 4.95 3.88 9.00
CA PHE A 87 4.28 3.83 7.71
C PHE A 87 5.05 4.55 6.60
N GLU A 88 5.68 5.70 6.87
CA GLU A 88 6.50 6.36 5.85
C GLU A 88 7.65 5.47 5.34
N LEU A 89 8.24 4.65 6.21
CA LEU A 89 9.29 3.69 5.82
C LEU A 89 8.75 2.47 5.06
N SER A 90 7.53 2.01 5.39
CA SER A 90 6.94 0.82 4.74
C SER A 90 6.22 1.12 3.42
N ARG A 91 5.69 2.34 3.26
CA ARG A 91 4.91 2.77 2.09
C ARG A 91 5.65 2.61 0.74
N PRO A 92 6.95 2.91 0.61
CA PRO A 92 7.69 2.62 -0.62
C PRO A 92 7.71 1.13 -1.00
N ILE A 93 7.73 0.22 -0.01
CA ILE A 93 7.70 -1.24 -0.24
C ILE A 93 6.34 -1.65 -0.80
N VAL A 94 5.25 -1.08 -0.27
CA VAL A 94 3.90 -1.25 -0.83
C VAL A 94 3.82 -0.71 -2.26
N GLY A 95 4.44 0.46 -2.51
CA GLY A 95 4.56 1.02 -3.85
C GLY A 95 5.31 0.11 -4.82
N ALA A 96 6.38 -0.56 -4.37
CA ALA A 96 7.13 -1.52 -5.18
C ALA A 96 6.28 -2.74 -5.57
N GLN A 97 5.42 -3.22 -4.68
CA GLN A 97 4.48 -4.30 -5.02
C GLN A 97 3.47 -3.88 -6.10
N ALA A 98 2.90 -2.67 -5.97
CA ALA A 98 1.99 -2.11 -6.99
C ALA A 98 2.70 -1.95 -8.35
N LEU A 99 3.92 -1.41 -8.36
CA LEU A 99 4.71 -1.22 -9.57
C LEU A 99 5.03 -2.56 -10.26
N GLY A 100 5.30 -3.63 -9.50
CA GLY A 100 5.52 -4.96 -10.04
C GLY A 100 4.32 -5.48 -10.84
N ILE A 101 3.11 -5.24 -10.34
CA ILE A 101 1.86 -5.59 -11.04
C ILE A 101 1.69 -4.75 -12.32
N ALA A 102 1.94 -3.43 -12.23
CA ALA A 102 1.89 -2.53 -13.38
C ALA A 102 2.84 -2.99 -14.49
N ARG A 103 4.09 -3.30 -14.12
CA ARG A 103 5.13 -3.75 -15.05
C ARG A 103 4.74 -5.07 -15.72
N ALA A 104 4.25 -6.06 -14.97
CA ALA A 104 3.82 -7.34 -15.53
C ALA A 104 2.70 -7.16 -16.58
N ALA A 105 1.70 -6.31 -16.27
CA ALA A 105 0.61 -6.02 -17.18
C ALA A 105 1.08 -5.29 -18.45
N PHE A 106 1.99 -4.32 -18.31
CA PHE A 106 2.61 -3.63 -19.43
C PHE A 106 3.40 -4.56 -20.34
N GLU A 107 4.31 -5.37 -19.77
CA GLU A 107 5.16 -6.29 -20.54
C GLU A 107 4.30 -7.30 -21.33
N PHE A 108 3.25 -7.83 -20.71
CA PHE A 108 2.30 -8.72 -21.37
C PHE A 108 1.56 -8.01 -22.52
N ALA A 109 0.99 -6.83 -22.26
CA ALA A 109 0.25 -6.06 -23.26
C ALA A 109 1.14 -5.63 -24.44
N LEU A 110 2.40 -5.28 -24.16
CA LEU A 110 3.39 -4.94 -25.18
C LEU A 110 3.71 -6.13 -26.08
N ALA A 111 3.93 -7.32 -25.50
CA ALA A 111 4.16 -8.54 -26.27
C ALA A 111 2.93 -8.87 -27.13
N TYR A 112 1.73 -8.86 -26.53
CA TYR A 112 0.48 -9.11 -27.25
C TYR A 112 0.27 -8.12 -28.41
N ALA A 113 0.55 -6.83 -28.22
CA ALA A 113 0.36 -5.82 -29.26
C ALA A 113 1.32 -5.99 -30.46
N LYS A 114 2.50 -6.58 -30.24
CA LYS A 114 3.47 -6.90 -31.29
C LYS A 114 3.06 -8.12 -32.11
N GLU A 115 2.41 -9.09 -31.48
CA GLU A 115 2.03 -10.37 -32.12
C GLU A 115 0.65 -10.33 -32.77
N ARG A 116 -0.34 -9.75 -32.07
CA ARG A 116 -1.73 -9.72 -32.53
C ARG A 116 -1.84 -8.81 -33.75
N LYS A 117 -2.44 -9.34 -34.83
CA LYS A 117 -2.72 -8.59 -36.06
C LYS A 117 -4.20 -8.32 -36.25
N GLN A 118 -4.54 -7.08 -36.56
CA GLN A 118 -5.85 -6.68 -37.09
C GLN A 118 -5.68 -5.65 -38.18
N PHE A 119 -6.61 -5.66 -39.15
CA PHE A 119 -6.55 -4.79 -40.31
C PHE A 119 -5.20 -4.90 -41.06
N GLY A 120 -4.68 -6.13 -41.17
CA GLY A 120 -3.46 -6.44 -41.92
C GLY A 120 -2.12 -6.17 -41.22
N ARG A 121 -2.10 -5.59 -40.00
CA ARG A 121 -0.86 -5.24 -39.30
C ARG A 121 -0.90 -5.52 -37.79
N PRO A 122 0.26 -5.62 -37.11
CA PRO A 122 0.34 -5.66 -35.65
C PRO A 122 -0.44 -4.53 -34.97
N LEU A 123 -1.01 -4.80 -33.78
CA LEU A 123 -1.74 -3.78 -33.03
C LEU A 123 -0.86 -2.59 -32.67
N ILE A 124 0.42 -2.83 -32.35
CA ILE A 124 1.39 -1.80 -31.96
C ILE A 124 1.59 -0.71 -33.03
N ASP A 125 1.32 -1.01 -34.30
CA ASP A 125 1.44 -0.04 -35.41
C ASP A 125 0.28 0.96 -35.47
N ASN A 126 -0.77 0.74 -34.67
CA ASN A 126 -1.86 1.70 -34.53
C ASN A 126 -1.45 2.76 -33.51
N GLN A 127 -1.39 4.04 -33.92
CA GLN A 127 -0.90 5.15 -33.11
C GLN A 127 -1.53 5.23 -31.71
N ALA A 128 -2.84 5.00 -31.60
CA ALA A 128 -3.54 4.99 -30.32
C ALA A 128 -2.98 3.93 -29.34
N ILE A 129 -2.61 2.75 -29.84
CA ILE A 129 -1.99 1.69 -29.04
C ILE A 129 -0.53 2.03 -28.72
N ALA A 130 0.22 2.53 -29.69
CA ALA A 130 1.60 2.96 -29.49
C ALA A 130 1.72 4.06 -28.41
N PHE A 131 0.84 5.06 -28.44
CA PHE A 131 0.80 6.13 -27.45
C PHE A 131 0.45 5.60 -26.05
N MET A 132 -0.54 4.72 -25.96
CA MET A 132 -0.89 4.09 -24.68
C MET A 132 0.30 3.34 -24.08
N LEU A 133 1.02 2.54 -24.88
CA LEU A 133 2.22 1.82 -24.44
C LEU A 133 3.35 2.78 -24.04
N ALA A 134 3.55 3.88 -24.77
CA ALA A 134 4.57 4.89 -24.45
C ALA A 134 4.27 5.60 -23.11
N ASP A 135 3.02 5.97 -22.87
CA ASP A 135 2.57 6.57 -21.61
C ASP A 135 2.73 5.59 -20.44
N MET A 136 2.33 4.33 -20.62
CA MET A 136 2.49 3.28 -19.61
C MET A 136 3.97 3.10 -19.23
N ALA A 137 4.87 3.00 -20.22
CA ALA A 137 6.30 2.85 -19.99
C ALA A 137 6.87 4.04 -19.20
N THR A 138 6.52 5.26 -19.63
CA THR A 138 6.98 6.50 -18.99
C THR A 138 6.54 6.58 -17.52
N GLU A 139 5.27 6.29 -17.26
CA GLU A 139 4.72 6.30 -15.90
C GLU A 139 5.37 5.25 -15.00
N ILE A 140 5.65 4.06 -15.53
CA ILE A 140 6.37 3.00 -14.81
C ILE A 140 7.78 3.45 -14.43
N GLU A 141 8.55 4.03 -15.36
CA GLU A 141 9.91 4.49 -15.08
C GLU A 141 9.93 5.64 -14.05
N ALA A 142 9.06 6.63 -14.22
CA ALA A 142 8.93 7.75 -13.28
C ALA A 142 8.57 7.26 -11.86
N THR A 143 7.63 6.32 -11.77
CA THR A 143 7.21 5.71 -10.50
C THR A 143 8.34 4.90 -9.87
N ARG A 144 9.11 4.15 -10.67
CA ARG A 144 10.26 3.38 -10.18
C ARG A 144 11.31 4.28 -9.55
N ALA A 145 11.67 5.37 -10.23
CA ALA A 145 12.62 6.34 -9.72
C ALA A 145 12.16 6.95 -8.39
N LEU A 146 10.87 7.30 -8.28
CA LEU A 146 10.27 7.82 -7.05
C LEU A 146 10.35 6.81 -5.89
N ILE A 147 10.01 5.54 -6.13
CA ILE A 147 10.10 4.47 -5.12
C ILE A 147 11.53 4.26 -4.67
N TRP A 148 12.47 4.14 -5.61
CA TRP A 148 13.88 3.90 -5.30
C TRP A 148 14.50 5.05 -4.52
N ARG A 149 14.17 6.30 -4.89
CA ARG A 149 14.59 7.46 -4.13
C ARG A 149 14.08 7.40 -2.68
N ALA A 150 12.79 7.14 -2.47
CA ALA A 150 12.24 7.06 -1.12
C ALA A 150 12.86 5.91 -0.29
N LEU A 151 13.10 4.74 -0.91
CA LEU A 151 13.80 3.62 -0.26
C LEU A 151 15.25 3.97 0.11
N TRP A 152 15.96 4.69 -0.77
CA TRP A 152 17.32 5.13 -0.52
C TRP A 152 17.39 6.14 0.63
N GLU A 153 16.50 7.14 0.62
CA GLU A 153 16.36 8.12 1.71
C GLU A 153 16.08 7.41 3.04
N GLY A 154 15.10 6.50 3.08
CA GLY A 154 14.80 5.71 4.27
C GLY A 154 15.97 4.84 4.76
N ARG A 155 16.72 4.22 3.84
CA ARG A 155 17.90 3.39 4.17
C ARG A 155 19.08 4.20 4.69
N SER A 156 19.29 5.40 4.15
CA SER A 156 20.39 6.30 4.53
C SER A 156 20.11 7.09 5.82
N GLY A 157 18.93 6.93 6.41
CA GLY A 157 18.51 7.67 7.59
C GLY A 157 18.12 9.13 7.29
N ALA A 158 17.95 9.48 6.01
CA ALA A 158 17.45 10.78 5.63
C ALA A 158 16.00 10.95 6.10
N GLU A 159 15.65 12.16 6.51
CA GLU A 159 14.28 12.49 6.90
C GLU A 159 13.39 12.68 5.67
N PHE A 160 12.19 12.10 5.70
CA PHE A 160 11.16 12.31 4.69
C PHE A 160 10.47 13.67 4.83
N LYS A 161 11.16 14.73 4.41
CA LYS A 161 10.69 16.12 4.55
C LYS A 161 9.40 16.39 3.78
N LYS A 162 9.13 15.65 2.70
CA LYS A 162 7.96 15.84 1.84
C LYS A 162 7.01 14.65 1.88
N ALA A 163 7.19 13.74 2.84
CA ALA A 163 6.51 12.46 2.89
C ALA A 163 6.75 11.63 1.60
N GLU A 164 8.01 11.47 1.23
CA GLU A 164 8.44 10.75 0.04
C GLU A 164 7.92 9.30 0.04
N GLY A 165 7.74 8.69 1.21
CA GLY A 165 7.07 7.40 1.36
C GLY A 165 5.61 7.43 0.88
N SER A 166 4.85 8.41 1.35
CA SER A 166 3.47 8.65 0.88
C SER A 166 3.41 8.96 -0.63
N MET A 167 4.33 9.78 -1.15
CA MET A 167 4.40 10.10 -2.58
C MET A 167 4.61 8.84 -3.42
N ALA A 168 5.55 7.99 -3.03
CA ALA A 168 5.85 6.73 -3.71
C ALA A 168 4.63 5.80 -3.74
N LYS A 169 3.98 5.59 -2.58
CA LYS A 169 2.79 4.72 -2.48
C LYS A 169 1.61 5.26 -3.30
N LEU A 170 1.36 6.56 -3.20
CA LEU A 170 0.27 7.21 -3.93
C LEU A 170 0.44 7.04 -5.44
N LYS A 171 1.59 7.46 -5.98
CA LYS A 171 1.87 7.40 -7.42
C LYS A 171 1.82 5.97 -7.93
N ALA A 172 2.44 5.03 -7.20
CA ALA A 172 2.49 3.64 -7.61
C ALA A 172 1.13 2.96 -7.61
N GLY A 173 0.29 3.21 -6.60
CA GLY A 173 -1.07 2.66 -6.56
C GLY A 173 -1.93 3.12 -7.73
N GLU A 174 -1.88 4.41 -8.07
CA GLU A 174 -2.67 4.98 -9.17
C GLU A 174 -2.14 4.56 -10.54
N VAL A 175 -0.81 4.53 -10.72
CA VAL A 175 -0.17 4.02 -11.95
C VAL A 175 -0.49 2.54 -12.14
N ALA A 176 -0.46 1.71 -11.09
CA ALA A 176 -0.82 0.30 -11.23
C ALA A 176 -2.25 0.09 -11.70
N VAL A 177 -3.22 0.86 -11.18
CA VAL A 177 -4.61 0.80 -11.65
C VAL A 177 -4.71 1.22 -13.11
N LYS A 178 -4.15 2.38 -13.48
CA LYS A 178 -4.21 2.91 -14.85
C LYS A 178 -3.56 1.94 -15.87
N VAL A 179 -2.35 1.47 -15.57
CA VAL A 179 -1.59 0.60 -16.47
C VAL A 179 -2.28 -0.75 -16.65
N THR A 180 -2.81 -1.34 -15.57
CA THR A 180 -3.51 -2.63 -15.69
C THR A 180 -4.83 -2.52 -16.44
N GLU A 181 -5.56 -1.41 -16.29
CA GLU A 181 -6.77 -1.12 -17.07
C GLU A 181 -6.45 -0.95 -18.56
N GLN A 182 -5.41 -0.17 -18.88
CA GLN A 182 -4.94 0.01 -20.25
C GLN A 182 -4.44 -1.31 -20.88
N ALA A 183 -3.79 -2.17 -20.09
CA ALA A 183 -3.37 -3.50 -20.55
C ALA A 183 -4.56 -4.38 -20.95
N ILE A 184 -5.67 -4.35 -20.18
CA ILE A 184 -6.92 -5.01 -20.57
C ILE A 184 -7.44 -4.43 -21.88
N GLN A 185 -7.46 -3.09 -22.00
CA GLN A 185 -7.94 -2.41 -23.20
C GLN A 185 -7.14 -2.78 -24.46
N ILE A 186 -5.81 -2.88 -24.37
CA ILE A 186 -4.93 -3.30 -25.46
C ILE A 186 -5.18 -4.77 -25.86
N CYS A 187 -5.44 -5.64 -24.88
CA CYS A 187 -5.75 -7.05 -25.11
C CYS A 187 -7.17 -7.28 -25.65
N GLY A 188 -8.05 -6.27 -25.57
CA GLY A 188 -9.44 -6.34 -26.00
C GLY A 188 -10.23 -7.40 -25.23
N GLY A 189 -11.10 -8.15 -25.92
CA GLY A 189 -11.91 -9.21 -25.30
C GLY A 189 -11.07 -10.28 -24.59
N TYR A 190 -9.87 -10.60 -25.10
CA TYR A 190 -8.95 -11.53 -24.45
C TYR A 190 -8.43 -10.99 -23.12
N GLY A 191 -8.33 -9.66 -22.97
CA GLY A 191 -7.97 -9.04 -21.70
C GLY A 191 -9.05 -9.12 -20.63
N TYR A 192 -10.31 -9.42 -21.00
CA TYR A 192 -11.44 -9.47 -20.08
C TYR A 192 -11.73 -10.89 -19.56
N ILE A 193 -11.27 -11.92 -20.27
CA ILE A 193 -11.43 -13.32 -19.87
C ILE A 193 -10.25 -13.79 -19.01
N ARG A 194 -10.49 -14.83 -18.21
CA ARG A 194 -9.52 -15.32 -17.20
C ARG A 194 -8.44 -16.24 -17.74
N ASP A 195 -8.45 -16.52 -19.04
CA ASP A 195 -7.39 -17.27 -19.71
C ASP A 195 -6.12 -16.42 -19.83
N PHE A 196 -6.26 -15.08 -19.73
CA PHE A 196 -5.17 -14.11 -19.77
C PHE A 196 -4.98 -13.47 -18.39
N PRO A 197 -3.73 -13.19 -17.99
CA PRO A 197 -3.43 -12.75 -16.62
C PRO A 197 -3.79 -11.28 -16.35
N VAL A 198 -4.05 -10.47 -17.38
CA VAL A 198 -4.22 -9.01 -17.24
C VAL A 198 -5.43 -8.62 -16.39
N GLU A 199 -6.55 -9.34 -16.49
CA GLU A 199 -7.73 -9.11 -15.64
C GLU A 199 -7.41 -9.33 -14.16
N LYS A 200 -6.62 -10.37 -13.86
CA LYS A 200 -6.18 -10.67 -12.50
C LYS A 200 -5.32 -9.55 -11.96
N TRP A 201 -4.36 -9.07 -12.74
CA TRP A 201 -3.50 -7.96 -12.32
C TRP A 201 -4.28 -6.68 -12.07
N HIS A 202 -5.33 -6.38 -12.86
CA HIS A 202 -6.19 -5.23 -12.58
C HIS A 202 -6.98 -5.37 -11.28
N ARG A 203 -7.60 -6.55 -11.05
CA ARG A 203 -8.26 -6.84 -9.77
C ARG A 203 -7.30 -6.72 -8.58
N ASP A 204 -6.06 -7.19 -8.76
CA ASP A 204 -5.02 -7.14 -7.75
C ASP A 204 -4.50 -5.71 -7.50
N ALA A 205 -4.39 -4.87 -8.54
CA ALA A 205 -3.90 -3.50 -8.44
C ALA A 205 -4.85 -2.58 -7.65
N LYS A 206 -6.16 -2.82 -7.69
CA LYS A 206 -7.15 -1.92 -7.07
C LYS A 206 -6.96 -1.73 -5.56
N ILE A 207 -6.45 -2.73 -4.85
CA ILE A 207 -6.25 -2.63 -3.40
C ILE A 207 -5.19 -1.58 -3.01
N TYR A 208 -4.25 -1.26 -3.90
CA TYR A 208 -3.15 -0.36 -3.61
C TYR A 208 -3.57 1.12 -3.50
N THR A 209 -4.80 1.46 -3.90
CA THR A 209 -5.39 2.78 -3.61
C THR A 209 -6.21 2.80 -2.31
N LEU A 210 -6.31 1.67 -1.59
CA LEU A 210 -7.20 1.49 -0.43
C LEU A 210 -6.44 1.15 0.86
N PHE A 211 -5.71 0.04 0.88
CA PHE A 211 -5.02 -0.43 2.09
C PHE A 211 -3.73 0.36 2.38
N GLU A 212 -3.16 0.19 3.57
CA GLU A 212 -1.95 0.92 4.00
C GLU A 212 -2.12 2.46 3.90
N GLY A 213 -3.37 2.91 4.12
CA GLY A 213 -3.86 4.27 3.91
C GLY A 213 -4.32 4.53 2.47
N THR A 214 -5.54 5.01 2.29
CA THR A 214 -6.09 5.32 0.95
C THR A 214 -5.26 6.37 0.23
N SER A 215 -5.45 6.52 -1.08
CA SER A 215 -4.81 7.59 -1.86
C SER A 215 -5.05 8.98 -1.26
N GLU A 216 -6.24 9.23 -0.72
CA GLU A 216 -6.61 10.51 -0.07
C GLU A 216 -5.83 10.72 1.21
N ILE A 217 -5.62 9.66 1.99
CA ILE A 217 -4.78 9.72 3.19
C ILE A 217 -3.32 10.03 2.81
N GLN A 218 -2.80 9.44 1.73
CA GLN A 218 -1.44 9.79 1.27
C GLN A 218 -1.36 11.27 0.88
N ARG A 219 -2.37 11.79 0.14
CA ARG A 219 -2.46 13.22 -0.21
C ARG A 219 -2.49 14.11 1.03
N LEU A 220 -3.24 13.71 2.06
CA LEU A 220 -3.30 14.44 3.34
C LEU A 220 -1.94 14.49 4.03
N VAL A 221 -1.20 13.37 4.05
CA VAL A 221 0.14 13.31 4.65
C VAL A 221 1.12 14.19 3.87
N ILE A 222 1.12 14.10 2.53
CA ILE A 222 1.95 14.92 1.65
C ILE A 222 1.63 16.42 1.86
N SER A 223 0.35 16.77 1.84
CA SER A 223 -0.13 18.15 2.04
C SER A 223 0.36 18.73 3.36
N ARG A 224 0.29 17.95 4.45
CA ARG A 224 0.78 18.38 5.77
C ARG A 224 2.29 18.52 5.81
N ALA A 225 3.03 17.65 5.14
CA ALA A 225 4.49 17.69 5.10
C ALA A 225 5.00 18.93 4.33
N ILE A 226 4.42 19.22 3.16
CA ILE A 226 4.85 20.36 2.35
C ILE A 226 4.42 21.71 2.94
N ALA A 227 3.35 21.77 3.72
CA ALA A 227 2.90 23.00 4.40
C ALA A 227 3.78 23.39 5.61
N GLN A 228 4.61 22.47 6.10
CA GLN A 228 5.51 22.70 7.25
C GLN A 228 6.93 23.07 6.83
N ASN A 229 7.27 22.97 5.55
CA ASN A 229 8.56 23.36 5.00
C ASN A 229 8.58 24.81 4.55
#